data_AF-A0A6G2QEG8-F1
#
_entry.id   AF-A0A6G2QEG8-F1
#
_cell.length_a   1.000
_cell.length_b   1.000
_cell.length_c   1.000
_cell.angle_alpha   90.00
_cell.angle_beta   90.00
_cell.angle_gamma   90.00
#
_symmetry.space_group_name_H-M   'P 1'
#
loop_
_entity.id
_entity.type
_entity.pdbx_description
1 polymer ?
#
loop_
_entity_poly.entity_id
_entity_poly.type
_entity_poly.pdbx_seq_one_letter_code
_entity_poly.pdbx_strand_id
1 'polypeptide(L)'
;RLYAALEDLTCAAARSRGRFWLADKPDTLYHWDAAGGALCVESAGPWLGALPDAAWEMVPPVRRAAAALDWHPEHGDRCQHLVFTSPGLDRDGLEQLLESCLLTDAEYAAGPDAWQRLPHSFDTLLEV
;
A
#
# COMPACT_ATOMS: atom_id res chain seq x y z
N ARG A 1 11.05 1.31 5.82
CA ARG A 1 10.59 2.47 6.61
C ARG A 1 9.18 2.23 7.14
N LEU A 2 8.18 1.98 6.28
CA LEU A 2 6.79 1.70 6.71
C LEU A 2 6.65 0.64 7.81
N TYR A 3 7.35 -0.51 7.70
CA TYR A 3 7.30 -1.56 8.71
C TYR A 3 7.68 -1.08 10.12
N ALA A 4 8.69 -0.19 10.21
CA ALA A 4 9.12 0.36 11.50
C ALA A 4 8.12 1.38 12.07
N ALA A 5 7.34 2.03 11.21
CA ALA A 5 6.31 2.99 11.61
C ALA A 5 4.98 2.33 12.00
N LEU A 6 4.83 1.01 11.86
CA LEU A 6 3.55 0.33 12.10
C LEU A 6 3.02 0.56 13.52
N GLU A 7 3.88 0.49 14.53
CA GLU A 7 3.47 0.68 15.94
C GLU A 7 2.85 2.06 16.16
N ASP A 8 3.48 3.11 15.61
CA ASP A 8 2.96 4.47 15.69
C ASP A 8 1.66 4.62 14.88
N LEU A 9 1.62 4.07 13.66
CA LEU A 9 0.48 4.18 12.75
C LEU A 9 -0.77 3.45 13.25
N THR A 10 -0.63 2.31 13.91
CA THR A 10 -1.77 1.53 14.42
C THR A 10 -2.37 2.15 15.67
N CYS A 11 -1.57 2.93 16.42
CA CYS A 11 -2.01 3.68 17.58
C CYS A 11 -2.51 5.10 17.23
N ALA A 12 -2.14 5.63 16.05
CA ALA A 12 -2.49 6.99 15.64
C ALA A 12 -4.01 7.23 15.50
N ALA A 13 -4.81 6.18 15.24
CA ALA A 13 -6.25 6.30 15.08
C ALA A 13 -7.02 5.14 15.72
N ALA A 14 -8.27 5.41 16.12
CA ALA A 14 -9.17 4.35 16.61
C ALA A 14 -9.44 3.28 15.53
N ARG A 15 -9.51 3.69 14.26
CA ARG A 15 -9.65 2.82 13.10
C ARG A 15 -8.81 3.35 11.93
N SER A 16 -8.16 2.46 11.19
CA SER A 16 -7.66 2.78 9.85
C SER A 16 -7.81 1.62 8.88
N ARG A 17 -8.06 1.92 7.60
CA ARG A 17 -8.29 0.94 6.54
C ARG A 17 -7.72 1.44 5.22
N GLY A 18 -7.46 0.54 4.30
CA GLY A 18 -7.22 0.94 2.91
C GLY A 18 -6.34 -0.03 2.16
N ARG A 19 -5.73 0.45 1.08
CA ARG A 19 -4.80 -0.31 0.28
C ARG A 19 -3.48 0.43 0.16
N PHE A 20 -2.40 -0.31 0.07
CA PHE A 20 -1.08 0.27 -0.05
C PHE A 20 -0.19 -0.56 -0.95
N TRP A 21 0.84 0.10 -1.47
CA TRP A 21 1.81 -0.45 -2.41
C TRP A 21 3.19 -0.53 -1.75
N LEU A 22 3.84 -1.69 -1.85
CA LEU A 22 5.20 -1.92 -1.37
C LEU A 22 6.16 -1.98 -2.54
N ALA A 23 7.26 -1.21 -2.44
CA ALA A 23 8.27 -1.14 -3.49
C ALA A 23 8.95 -2.49 -3.76
N ASP A 24 9.23 -3.27 -2.71
CA ASP A 24 9.87 -4.59 -2.82
C ASP A 24 8.96 -5.68 -3.37
N LYS A 25 7.63 -5.42 -3.44
CA LYS A 25 6.62 -6.33 -3.99
C LYS A 25 5.70 -5.56 -4.95
N PRO A 26 6.24 -5.05 -6.07
CA PRO A 26 5.59 -4.01 -6.86
C PRO A 26 4.30 -4.47 -7.56
N ASP A 27 4.09 -5.78 -7.67
CA ASP A 27 2.94 -6.36 -8.37
C ASP A 27 1.80 -6.76 -7.42
N THR A 28 2.01 -6.70 -6.10
CA THR A 28 1.02 -7.14 -5.11
C THR A 28 0.29 -5.95 -4.48
N LEU A 29 -1.04 -6.02 -4.44
CA LEU A 29 -1.91 -5.08 -3.74
C LEU A 29 -2.10 -5.57 -2.30
N TYR A 30 -1.74 -4.74 -1.33
CA TYR A 30 -1.96 -5.04 0.08
C TYR A 30 -3.16 -4.31 0.63
N HIS A 31 -3.95 -5.02 1.42
CA HIS A 31 -5.04 -4.48 2.22
C HIS A 31 -4.54 -4.20 3.63
N TRP A 32 -4.85 -3.02 4.14
CA TRP A 32 -4.59 -2.56 5.50
C TRP A 32 -5.90 -2.52 6.26
N ASP A 33 -5.93 -3.18 7.42
CA ASP A 33 -7.05 -3.10 8.35
C ASP A 33 -6.52 -3.01 9.79
N ALA A 34 -6.66 -1.85 10.44
CA ALA A 34 -6.27 -1.66 11.83
C ALA A 34 -7.41 -1.10 12.70
N ALA A 35 -7.51 -1.61 13.92
CA ALA A 35 -8.49 -1.18 14.93
C ALA A 35 -7.91 -1.31 16.34
N GLY A 36 -7.94 -0.20 17.10
CA GLY A 36 -7.49 -0.20 18.50
C GLY A 36 -6.07 -0.74 18.72
N GLY A 37 -5.12 -0.38 17.86
CA GLY A 37 -3.72 -0.84 17.93
C GLY A 37 -3.44 -2.20 17.28
N ALA A 38 -4.46 -3.01 16.98
CA ALA A 38 -4.30 -4.24 16.22
C ALA A 38 -4.25 -3.95 14.72
N LEU A 39 -3.38 -4.64 13.98
CA LEU A 39 -3.21 -4.52 12.54
C LEU A 39 -3.32 -5.89 11.87
N CYS A 40 -4.11 -5.94 10.80
CA CYS A 40 -4.08 -7.00 9.80
C CYS A 40 -3.58 -6.42 8.48
N VAL A 41 -2.63 -7.11 7.86
CA VAL A 41 -2.16 -6.82 6.50
C VAL A 41 -2.33 -8.09 5.69
N GLU A 42 -3.01 -7.99 4.55
CA GLU A 42 -3.31 -9.13 3.71
C GLU A 42 -2.99 -8.83 2.25
N SER A 43 -2.56 -9.85 1.50
CA SER A 43 -2.51 -9.75 0.04
C SER A 43 -3.93 -9.82 -0.52
N ALA A 44 -4.32 -8.80 -1.28
CA ALA A 44 -5.60 -8.75 -2.01
C ALA A 44 -5.42 -9.09 -3.50
N GLY A 45 -4.37 -9.84 -3.81
CA GLY A 45 -3.98 -10.25 -5.15
C GLY A 45 -3.16 -9.19 -5.88
N PRO A 46 -2.95 -9.36 -7.19
CA PRO A 46 -2.11 -8.45 -7.96
C PRO A 46 -2.83 -7.12 -8.24
N TRP A 47 -2.05 -6.06 -8.44
CA TRP A 47 -2.53 -4.85 -9.09
C TRP A 47 -3.02 -5.17 -10.51
N LEU A 48 -4.06 -4.49 -11.01
CA LEU A 48 -4.55 -4.72 -12.36
C LEU A 48 -3.46 -4.39 -13.40
N GLY A 49 -2.67 -3.35 -13.16
CA GLY A 49 -1.51 -2.99 -13.97
C GLY A 49 -0.33 -3.96 -13.85
N ALA A 50 -0.40 -5.02 -13.06
CA ALA A 50 0.57 -6.12 -13.02
C ALA A 50 0.09 -7.36 -13.81
N LEU A 51 -1.19 -7.40 -14.19
CA LEU A 51 -1.77 -8.53 -14.89
C LEU A 51 -1.49 -8.46 -16.40
N PRO A 52 -1.22 -9.60 -17.06
CA PRO A 52 -1.16 -9.65 -18.52
C PRO A 52 -2.55 -9.37 -19.11
N ASP A 53 -2.61 -8.78 -20.31
CA ASP A 53 -3.87 -8.40 -20.98
C ASP A 53 -4.91 -9.53 -21.03
N ALA A 54 -4.48 -10.77 -21.25
CA ALA A 54 -5.36 -11.93 -21.31
C ALA A 54 -6.11 -12.20 -19.99
N ALA A 55 -5.56 -11.78 -18.84
CA ALA A 55 -6.19 -11.93 -17.55
C ALA A 55 -7.21 -10.82 -17.23
N TRP A 56 -7.21 -9.71 -17.97
CA TRP A 56 -8.11 -8.57 -17.69
C TRP A 56 -9.58 -8.91 -17.88
N GLU A 57 -9.94 -9.75 -18.85
CA GLU A 57 -11.33 -10.14 -19.08
C GLU A 57 -11.89 -11.06 -17.97
N MET A 58 -10.99 -11.70 -17.21
CA MET A 58 -11.36 -12.50 -16.05
C MET A 58 -11.59 -11.64 -14.79
N VAL A 59 -11.18 -10.37 -14.82
CA VAL A 59 -11.35 -9.46 -13.70
C VAL A 59 -12.79 -8.90 -13.68
N PRO A 60 -13.49 -8.97 -12.52
CA PRO A 60 -14.84 -8.42 -12.40
C PRO A 60 -14.93 -6.98 -12.93
N PRO A 61 -15.96 -6.63 -13.74
CA PRO A 61 -16.08 -5.30 -14.35
C PRO A 61 -16.00 -4.16 -13.33
N VAL A 62 -16.55 -4.35 -12.13
CA VAL A 62 -16.49 -3.35 -11.04
C VAL A 62 -15.06 -3.07 -10.59
N ARG A 63 -14.18 -4.08 -10.56
CA ARG A 63 -12.76 -3.90 -10.19
C ARG A 63 -12.01 -3.17 -11.29
N ARG A 64 -12.27 -3.49 -12.57
CA ARG A 64 -11.71 -2.76 -13.72
C ARG A 64 -12.13 -1.29 -13.71
N ALA A 65 -13.42 -1.02 -13.46
CA ALA A 65 -13.94 0.34 -13.36
C ALA A 65 -13.32 1.11 -12.18
N ALA A 66 -13.20 0.49 -11.01
CA ALA A 66 -12.57 1.12 -9.84
C ALA A 66 -11.08 1.43 -10.07
N ALA A 67 -10.35 0.54 -10.74
CA ALA A 67 -8.96 0.77 -11.14
C ALA A 67 -8.82 1.94 -12.13
N ALA A 68 -9.78 2.08 -13.06
CA ALA A 68 -9.75 3.13 -14.07
C ALA A 68 -9.96 4.56 -13.54
N LEU A 69 -10.54 4.72 -12.34
CA LEU A 69 -10.81 6.04 -11.76
C LEU A 69 -9.53 6.83 -11.44
N ASP A 70 -8.51 6.14 -10.93
CA ASP A 70 -7.25 6.73 -10.48
C ASP A 70 -6.06 6.18 -11.28
N TRP A 71 -6.28 5.78 -12.53
CA TRP A 71 -5.26 5.12 -13.34
C TRP A 71 -4.10 6.06 -13.67
N HIS A 72 -2.90 5.71 -13.24
CA HIS A 72 -1.68 6.44 -13.55
C HIS A 72 -1.06 5.94 -14.87
N PRO A 73 -0.60 6.84 -15.76
CA PRO A 73 0.03 6.43 -17.03
C PRO A 73 1.22 5.48 -16.87
N GLU A 74 1.99 5.62 -15.79
CA GLU A 74 3.22 4.84 -15.57
C GLU A 74 3.04 3.67 -14.60
N HIS A 75 2.02 3.68 -13.74
CA HIS A 75 1.90 2.71 -12.64
C HIS A 75 0.58 1.93 -12.65
N GLY A 76 -0.32 2.28 -13.56
CA GLY A 76 -1.65 1.72 -13.62
C GLY A 76 -2.45 2.07 -12.37
N ASP A 77 -3.07 1.08 -11.75
CA ASP A 77 -3.91 1.24 -10.57
C ASP A 77 -3.13 1.24 -9.23
N ARG A 78 -1.80 1.13 -9.27
CA ARG A 78 -0.94 1.13 -8.07
C ARG A 78 -1.01 2.49 -7.37
N CYS A 79 -1.48 2.50 -6.13
CA CYS A 79 -1.59 3.72 -5.32
C CYS A 79 -1.52 3.43 -3.82
N GLN A 80 -1.28 4.51 -3.06
CA GLN A 80 -1.48 4.53 -1.61
C GLN A 80 -2.84 5.14 -1.33
N HIS A 81 -3.74 4.40 -0.67
CA HIS A 81 -5.03 4.93 -0.22
C HIS A 81 -5.31 4.37 1.17
N LEU A 82 -5.04 5.17 2.20
CA LEU A 82 -5.31 4.84 3.59
C LEU A 82 -6.26 5.88 4.19
N VAL A 83 -7.21 5.42 5.00
CA VAL A 83 -8.18 6.24 5.71
C VAL A 83 -7.98 6.00 7.20
N PHE A 84 -7.84 7.08 7.97
CA PHE A 84 -7.70 7.05 9.42
C PHE A 84 -8.88 7.79 10.05
N THR A 85 -9.45 7.22 11.12
CA THR A 85 -10.63 7.78 11.81
C THR A 85 -10.40 7.76 13.30
N SER A 86 -10.35 8.95 13.90
CA SER A 86 -10.23 9.13 15.35
C SER A 86 -10.67 10.55 15.76
N PRO A 87 -11.27 10.73 16.95
CA PRO A 87 -11.40 12.06 17.54
C PRO A 87 -10.02 12.68 17.81
N GLY A 88 -9.82 13.95 17.45
CA GLY A 88 -8.57 14.66 17.71
C GLY A 88 -7.34 14.08 16.99
N LEU A 89 -7.54 13.44 15.82
CA LEU A 89 -6.46 12.90 15.00
C LEU A 89 -5.42 13.99 14.68
N ASP A 90 -4.16 13.74 15.02
CA ASP A 90 -3.04 14.56 14.56
C ASP A 90 -2.76 14.28 13.08
N ARG A 91 -3.50 14.98 12.22
CA ARG A 91 -3.41 14.83 10.77
C ARG A 91 -2.00 15.14 10.26
N ASP A 92 -1.40 16.24 10.72
CA ASP A 92 -0.13 16.71 10.18
C ASP A 92 1.03 15.77 10.60
N GLY A 93 1.00 15.28 11.84
CA GLY A 93 1.95 14.27 12.31
C GLY A 93 1.81 12.94 11.57
N LEU A 94 0.57 12.50 11.33
CA LEU A 94 0.30 11.29 10.55
C LEU A 94 0.77 11.41 9.09
N GLU A 95 0.51 12.54 8.43
CA GLU A 95 0.96 12.81 7.07
C GLU A 95 2.48 12.81 6.98
N GLN A 96 3.17 13.48 7.92
CA GLN A 96 4.64 13.47 7.98
C GLN A 96 5.22 12.07 8.20
N LEU A 97 4.60 11.26 9.07
CA LEU A 97 5.03 9.89 9.33
C LEU A 97 4.89 9.03 8.07
N LEU A 98 3.74 9.11 7.39
CA LEU A 98 3.50 8.38 6.14
C LEU A 98 4.44 8.84 5.02
N GLU A 99 4.66 10.15 4.87
CA GLU A 99 5.59 10.72 3.89
C GLU A 99 7.02 10.22 4.12
N SER A 100 7.46 10.14 5.38
CA SER A 100 8.77 9.60 5.75
C SER A 100 8.95 8.12 5.34
N CYS A 101 7.85 7.41 5.11
CA CYS A 101 7.87 6.01 4.70
C CYS A 101 8.05 5.81 3.19
N LEU A 102 7.76 6.84 2.37
CA LEU A 102 7.86 6.77 0.92
C LEU A 102 9.31 6.60 0.46
N LEU A 103 9.50 6.08 -0.75
CA LEU A 103 10.79 6.12 -1.43
C LEU A 103 11.24 7.57 -1.62
N THR A 104 12.53 7.83 -1.44
CA THR A 104 13.15 9.07 -1.89
C THR A 104 13.19 9.12 -3.41
N ASP A 105 13.31 10.32 -3.99
CA ASP A 105 13.43 10.49 -5.45
C ASP A 105 14.54 9.64 -6.06
N ALA A 106 15.67 9.50 -5.36
CA ALA A 106 16.79 8.69 -5.81
C ALA A 106 16.49 7.17 -5.78
N GLU A 107 15.84 6.68 -4.73
CA GLU A 107 15.41 5.28 -4.64
C GLU A 107 14.33 4.96 -5.67
N TYR A 108 13.40 5.89 -5.89
CA TYR A 108 12.36 5.75 -6.90
C TYR A 108 12.97 5.72 -8.31
N ALA A 109 13.89 6.64 -8.64
CA ALA A 109 14.59 6.69 -9.92
C ALA A 109 15.46 5.45 -10.19
N ALA A 110 15.89 4.71 -9.15
CA ALA A 110 16.63 3.46 -9.31
C ALA A 110 15.77 2.31 -9.88
N GLY A 111 14.45 2.43 -9.80
CA GLY A 111 13.48 1.57 -10.47
C GLY A 111 13.30 0.15 -9.89
N PRO A 112 12.41 -0.65 -10.49
CA PRO A 112 11.95 -1.93 -9.92
C PRO A 112 13.06 -2.94 -9.63
N ASP A 113 14.08 -3.03 -10.47
CA ASP A 113 15.22 -3.95 -10.27
C ASP A 113 16.03 -3.60 -9.01
N ALA A 114 16.07 -2.32 -8.63
CA ALA A 114 16.68 -1.89 -7.38
C ALA A 114 15.75 -2.15 -6.19
N TRP A 115 14.44 -1.96 -6.36
CA TRP A 115 13.47 -2.16 -5.30
C TRP A 115 13.38 -3.62 -4.83
N GLN A 116 13.58 -4.58 -5.73
CA GLN A 116 13.66 -6.01 -5.38
C GLN A 116 14.79 -6.35 -4.41
N ARG A 117 15.80 -5.47 -4.25
CA ARG A 117 16.90 -5.63 -3.28
C ARG A 117 16.62 -4.96 -1.93
N LEU A 118 15.48 -4.30 -1.78
CA LEU A 118 15.07 -3.71 -0.50
C LEU A 118 14.73 -4.81 0.51
N PRO A 119 14.84 -4.53 1.82
CA PRO A 119 14.47 -5.50 2.84
C PRO A 119 12.98 -5.89 2.77
N HIS A 120 12.70 -7.19 2.75
CA HIS A 120 11.35 -7.76 2.74
C HIS A 120 10.71 -7.81 4.14
N SER A 121 10.74 -6.69 4.87
CA SER A 121 10.34 -6.67 6.29
C SER A 121 8.90 -7.09 6.54
N PHE A 122 8.00 -6.93 5.57
CA PHE A 122 6.60 -7.33 5.69
C PHE A 122 6.36 -8.84 5.61
N ASP A 123 7.33 -9.66 5.20
CA ASP A 123 7.13 -11.11 5.07
C ASP A 123 6.70 -11.75 6.40
N THR A 124 7.25 -11.27 7.51
CA THR A 124 6.90 -11.72 8.87
C THR A 124 5.44 -11.47 9.26
N LEU A 125 4.79 -10.46 8.65
CA LEU A 125 3.38 -10.14 8.88
C LEU A 125 2.45 -10.91 7.93
N LEU A 126 2.98 -11.37 6.79
CA LEU A 126 2.20 -11.97 5.70
C LEU A 126 2.21 -13.51 5.72
N GLU A 127 3.04 -14.14 6.55
CA GLU A 127 3.19 -15.60 6.69
C GLU A 127 2.10 -16.29 7.55
N VAL A 128 0.89 -15.73 7.67
CA VAL A 128 -0.21 -16.31 8.47
C VAL A 128 -1.17 -17.14 7.61
#